data_AF-R0H284-F1
#
_entry.id   AF-R0H284-F1
#
_cell.length_a   1.000
_cell.length_b   1.000
_cell.length_c   1.000
_cell.angle_alpha   90.00
_cell.angle_beta   90.00
_cell.angle_gamma   90.00
#
_symmetry.space_group_name_H-M   'P 1'
#
loop_
_entity.id
_entity.type
_entity.pdbx_description
1 polymer ?
#
loop_
_entity_poly.entity_id
_entity_poly.type
_entity_poly.pdbx_seq_one_letter_code
_entity_poly.pdbx_strand_id
1 'polypeptide(L)'
;MEGAQAGSTLDSLIASFQKRIGELQELVIARNMYPARSISDLSAIDTALSSMELQVQSIKDRLREETEAIPKAKKLIEASLKQQGKLQKMSIYAPSHLPDKATMLNSDLNRCLLQENAKQYEHNPGLSSLKSDEEAVVLPKEKKGRGSPPLWHITVEELNSLSSYMRGRLTLEKVNAAINDMASYAEANAHLIAAPKQK
;
A
#
# COMPACT_ATOMS: atom_id res chain seq x y z
N MET A 1 -1.80 53.52 -73.75
CA MET A 1 -2.27 52.49 -72.79
C MET A 1 -1.13 51.86 -71.98
N GLU A 2 0.14 52.23 -72.17
CA GLU A 2 1.28 51.59 -71.46
C GLU A 2 1.49 52.09 -70.02
N GLY A 3 1.17 53.35 -69.70
CA GLY A 3 1.39 53.92 -68.36
C GLY A 3 0.59 53.25 -67.24
N ALA A 4 -0.63 52.77 -67.53
CA ALA A 4 -1.46 52.06 -66.56
C ALA A 4 -0.94 50.64 -66.26
N GLN A 5 -0.33 49.99 -67.26
CA GLN A 5 0.26 48.66 -67.13
C GLN A 5 1.60 48.71 -66.38
N ALA A 6 2.40 49.77 -66.58
CA ALA A 6 3.60 50.01 -65.80
C ALA A 6 3.28 50.29 -64.32
N GLY A 7 2.21 51.06 -64.04
CA GLY A 7 1.73 51.32 -62.68
C GLY A 7 1.31 50.05 -61.94
N SER A 8 0.49 49.19 -62.58
CA SER A 8 0.07 47.92 -61.97
C SER A 8 1.22 46.94 -61.74
N THR A 9 2.26 46.98 -62.57
CA THR A 9 3.47 46.16 -62.40
C THR A 9 4.30 46.62 -61.20
N LEU A 10 4.42 47.94 -61.00
CA LEU A 10 5.08 48.52 -59.83
C LEU A 10 4.31 48.22 -58.54
N ASP A 11 2.99 48.35 -58.55
CA ASP A 11 2.15 48.03 -57.38
C ASP A 11 2.22 46.54 -57.02
N SER A 12 2.24 45.65 -58.02
CA SER A 12 2.46 44.21 -57.81
C SER A 12 3.84 43.93 -57.20
N LEU A 13 4.87 44.67 -57.62
CA LEU A 13 6.21 44.55 -57.06
C LEU A 13 6.24 45.01 -55.60
N ILE A 14 5.63 46.16 -55.30
CA ILE A 14 5.52 46.70 -53.93
C ILE A 14 4.75 45.72 -53.04
N ALA A 15 3.62 45.19 -53.51
CA ALA A 15 2.84 44.19 -52.79
C ALA A 15 3.66 42.92 -52.52
N SER A 16 4.45 42.46 -53.50
CA SER A 16 5.34 41.30 -53.32
C SER A 16 6.44 41.56 -52.28
N PHE A 17 7.00 42.78 -52.25
CA PHE A 17 7.98 43.18 -51.24
C PHE A 17 7.35 43.28 -49.85
N GLN A 18 6.17 43.89 -49.74
CA GLN A 18 5.44 43.97 -48.48
C GLN A 18 5.08 42.59 -47.95
N LYS A 19 4.62 41.68 -48.83
CA LYS A 19 4.37 40.28 -48.48
C LYS A 19 5.64 39.63 -47.94
N ARG A 20 6.77 39.79 -48.62
CA ARG A 20 8.05 39.19 -48.22
C ARG A 20 8.62 39.79 -46.93
N ILE A 21 8.38 41.08 -46.69
CA ILE A 21 8.70 41.75 -45.43
C ILE A 21 7.85 41.17 -44.30
N GLY A 22 6.54 40.97 -44.53
CA GLY A 22 5.65 40.31 -43.57
C GLY A 22 6.09 38.88 -43.25
N GLU A 23 6.36 38.07 -44.28
CA GLU A 23 6.89 36.71 -44.12
C GLU A 23 8.22 36.71 -43.33
N LEU A 24 9.12 37.65 -43.61
CA LEU A 24 10.39 37.75 -42.89
C LEU A 24 10.19 38.18 -41.43
N GLN A 25 9.27 39.09 -41.15
CA GLN A 25 8.92 39.49 -39.78
C GLN A 25 8.35 38.32 -39.00
N GLU A 26 7.44 37.54 -39.58
CA GLU A 26 6.90 36.32 -38.98
C GLU A 26 7.99 35.30 -38.67
N LEU A 27 8.92 35.06 -39.60
CA LEU A 27 10.05 34.15 -39.39
C LEU A 27 11.00 34.64 -38.29
N VAL A 28 11.24 35.95 -38.21
CA VAL A 28 12.08 36.55 -37.16
C VAL A 28 11.37 36.45 -35.79
N ILE A 29 10.06 36.69 -35.73
CA ILE A 29 9.26 36.50 -34.52
C ILE A 29 9.29 35.03 -34.10
N ALA A 30 9.07 34.08 -35.01
CA ALA A 30 9.12 32.65 -34.71
C ALA A 30 10.50 32.22 -34.19
N ARG A 31 11.58 32.72 -34.80
CA ARG A 31 12.96 32.49 -34.35
C ARG A 31 13.23 33.10 -32.97
N ASN A 32 12.67 34.26 -32.67
CA ASN A 32 12.88 34.98 -31.41
C ASN A 32 11.94 34.52 -30.27
N MET A 33 10.78 33.94 -30.60
CA MET A 33 9.85 33.36 -29.63
C MET A 33 10.41 32.11 -28.97
N TYR A 34 11.35 31.43 -29.63
CA TYR A 34 12.05 30.27 -29.10
C TYR A 34 13.58 30.48 -29.15
N PRO A 35 14.18 31.24 -28.20
CA PRO A 35 15.62 31.20 -28.00
C PRO A 35 16.06 29.75 -27.76
N ALA A 36 17.28 29.35 -28.11
CA ALA A 36 17.76 27.96 -27.96
C ALA A 36 17.57 27.34 -26.54
N ARG A 37 17.30 28.16 -25.51
CA ARG A 37 16.95 27.76 -24.15
C ARG A 37 15.48 27.38 -23.92
N SER A 38 14.56 27.92 -24.72
CA SER A 38 13.10 27.67 -24.61
C SER A 38 12.71 26.20 -24.83
N ILE A 39 13.49 25.45 -25.61
CA ILE A 39 13.25 24.02 -25.85
C ILE A 39 13.53 23.22 -24.56
N SER A 40 14.58 23.57 -23.82
CA SER A 40 14.89 22.96 -22.53
C SER A 40 13.84 23.31 -21.47
N ASP A 41 13.39 24.58 -21.44
CA ASP A 41 12.34 25.01 -20.51
C ASP A 41 11.00 24.32 -20.82
N LEU A 42 10.65 24.16 -22.10
CA LEU A 42 9.45 23.45 -22.52
C LEU A 42 9.52 21.95 -22.19
N SER A 43 10.68 21.33 -22.39
CA SER A 43 10.89 19.94 -21.97
C SER A 43 10.83 19.79 -20.44
N ALA A 44 11.36 20.74 -19.68
CA ALA A 44 11.24 20.73 -18.23
C ALA A 44 9.77 20.84 -17.79
N ILE A 45 8.98 21.70 -18.43
CA ILE A 45 7.53 21.81 -18.19
C ILE A 45 6.81 20.50 -18.53
N ASP A 46 7.12 19.88 -19.67
CA ASP A 46 6.53 18.62 -20.10
C ASP A 46 6.82 17.48 -19.12
N THR A 47 8.06 17.39 -18.63
CA THR A 47 8.43 16.39 -17.61
C THR A 47 7.72 16.65 -16.28
N ALA A 48 7.59 17.91 -15.87
CA ALA A 48 6.88 18.28 -14.65
C ALA A 48 5.38 17.95 -14.77
N LEU A 49 4.77 18.24 -15.91
CA LEU A 49 3.37 17.93 -16.21
C LEU A 49 3.14 16.41 -16.21
N SER A 50 3.98 15.65 -16.92
CA SER A 50 3.92 14.19 -16.95
C SER A 50 4.04 13.59 -15.54
N SER A 51 4.93 14.14 -14.71
CA SER A 51 5.06 13.73 -13.31
C SER A 51 3.81 14.04 -12.51
N MET A 52 3.21 15.22 -12.69
CA MET A 52 1.97 15.59 -12.02
C MET A 52 0.79 14.71 -12.46
N GLU A 53 0.69 14.39 -13.75
CA GLU A 53 -0.33 13.48 -14.28
C GLU A 53 -0.23 12.10 -13.64
N LEU A 54 0.99 11.56 -13.51
CA LEU A 54 1.22 10.28 -12.84
C LEU A 54 0.84 10.35 -11.36
N GLN A 55 1.14 11.45 -10.66
CA GLN A 55 0.75 11.65 -9.27
C GLN A 55 -0.77 11.72 -9.11
N VAL A 56 -1.47 12.45 -9.99
CA VAL A 56 -2.93 12.53 -9.98
C VAL A 56 -3.54 11.16 -10.22
N GLN A 57 -2.96 10.37 -11.13
CA GLN A 57 -3.40 9.01 -11.39
C GLN A 57 -3.21 8.11 -10.16
N SER A 58 -2.07 8.21 -9.46
CA SER A 58 -1.83 7.51 -8.19
C SER A 58 -2.84 7.88 -7.10
N ILE A 59 -3.16 9.17 -6.95
CA ILE A 59 -4.18 9.64 -6.01
C ILE A 59 -5.55 9.06 -6.37
N LYS A 60 -5.91 9.06 -7.66
CA LYS A 60 -7.18 8.50 -8.15
C LYS A 60 -7.29 7.01 -7.82
N ASP A 61 -6.20 6.27 -7.98
CA ASP A 61 -6.15 4.84 -7.68
C ASP A 61 -6.34 4.58 -6.19
N ARG A 62 -5.66 5.33 -5.33
CA ARG A 62 -5.85 5.25 -3.87
C ARG A 62 -7.28 5.61 -3.44
N LEU A 63 -7.87 6.67 -4.01
CA LEU A 63 -9.25 7.05 -3.67
C LEU A 63 -10.26 5.96 -4.04
N ARG A 64 -10.03 5.23 -5.14
CA ARG A 64 -10.86 4.09 -5.51
C ARG A 64 -10.72 2.96 -4.50
N GLU A 65 -9.50 2.61 -4.08
CA GLU A 65 -9.26 1.61 -3.05
C GLU A 65 -9.93 1.97 -1.72
N GLU A 66 -9.82 3.23 -1.29
CA GLU A 66 -10.50 3.72 -0.08
C GLU A 66 -12.03 3.65 -0.22
N THR A 67 -12.57 4.01 -1.39
CA THR A 67 -14.00 3.90 -1.70
C THR A 67 -14.51 2.46 -1.58
N GLU A 68 -13.73 1.48 -2.05
CA GLU A 68 -14.04 0.06 -1.94
C GLU A 68 -13.86 -0.51 -0.52
N ALA A 69 -12.96 0.07 0.27
CA ALA A 69 -12.71 -0.33 1.66
C ALA A 69 -13.79 0.16 2.63
N ILE A 70 -14.34 1.37 2.43
CA ILE A 70 -15.40 1.94 3.28
C ILE A 70 -16.60 0.99 3.52
N PRO A 71 -17.22 0.36 2.50
CA PRO A 71 -18.35 -0.54 2.74
C PRO A 71 -17.94 -1.81 3.50
N LYS A 72 -16.70 -2.30 3.32
CA LYS A 72 -16.18 -3.45 4.08
C LYS A 72 -16.08 -3.10 5.56
N ALA A 73 -15.53 -1.92 5.88
CA ALA A 73 -15.47 -1.42 7.25
C ALA A 73 -16.87 -1.22 7.87
N LYS A 74 -17.83 -0.67 7.12
CA LYS A 74 -19.22 -0.52 7.59
C LYS A 74 -19.87 -1.87 7.93
N LYS A 75 -19.69 -2.89 7.09
CA LYS A 75 -20.19 -4.25 7.37
C LYS A 75 -19.57 -4.84 8.63
N LEU A 76 -18.26 -4.62 8.84
CA LEU A 76 -17.57 -5.08 10.05
C LEU A 76 -18.10 -4.40 11.32
N ILE A 77 -18.35 -3.08 11.26
CA ILE A 77 -18.95 -2.32 12.36
C ILE A 77 -20.35 -2.86 12.69
N GLU A 78 -21.18 -3.10 11.68
CA GLU A 78 -22.53 -3.66 11.87
C GLU A 78 -22.49 -5.05 12.52
N ALA A 79 -21.61 -5.93 12.03
CA ALA A 79 -21.42 -7.26 12.60
C ALA A 79 -20.96 -7.19 14.07
N SER A 80 -20.01 -6.30 14.37
CA SER A 80 -19.50 -6.06 15.72
C SER A 80 -20.61 -5.55 16.65
N LEU A 81 -21.44 -4.61 16.19
CA LEU A 81 -22.57 -4.07 16.97
C LEU A 81 -23.60 -5.17 17.29
N LYS A 82 -23.89 -6.05 16.31
CA LYS A 82 -24.77 -7.20 16.51
C LYS A 82 -24.21 -8.17 17.56
N GLN A 83 -22.91 -8.45 17.51
CA GLN A 83 -22.24 -9.29 18.49
C GLN A 83 -22.25 -8.66 19.89
N GLN A 84 -21.97 -7.36 19.98
CA GLN A 84 -22.03 -6.60 21.24
C GLN A 84 -23.43 -6.70 21.87
N GLY A 85 -24.49 -6.46 21.09
CA GLY A 85 -25.86 -6.58 21.59
C GLY A 85 -26.19 -7.99 22.10
N LYS A 86 -25.64 -9.04 21.45
CA LYS A 86 -25.79 -10.42 21.95
C LYS A 86 -25.07 -10.63 23.28
N LEU A 87 -23.83 -10.13 23.40
CA LEU A 87 -23.04 -10.25 24.63
C LEU A 87 -23.68 -9.47 25.78
N GLN A 88 -24.22 -8.28 25.53
CA GLN A 88 -24.97 -7.50 26.52
C GLN A 88 -26.23 -8.25 27.00
N LYS A 89 -26.95 -8.91 26.09
CA LYS A 89 -28.08 -9.77 26.48
C LYS A 89 -27.62 -10.96 27.33
N MET A 90 -26.48 -11.56 27.01
CA MET A 90 -25.90 -12.66 27.79
C MET A 90 -25.40 -12.20 29.16
N SER A 91 -24.86 -10.97 29.27
CA SER A 91 -24.34 -10.46 30.55
C SER A 91 -25.44 -10.26 31.59
N ILE A 92 -26.68 -10.03 31.18
CA ILE A 92 -27.85 -9.95 32.10
C ILE A 92 -28.06 -11.26 32.86
N TYR A 93 -27.73 -12.40 32.24
CA TYR A 93 -27.89 -13.73 32.81
C TYR A 93 -26.55 -14.33 33.29
N ALA A 94 -25.50 -13.52 33.36
CA ALA A 94 -24.20 -13.98 33.80
C ALA A 94 -24.25 -14.33 35.30
N PRO A 95 -23.81 -15.54 35.72
CA PRO A 95 -23.79 -15.91 37.12
C PRO A 95 -22.84 -15.03 37.94
N SER A 96 -23.28 -14.59 39.12
CA SER A 96 -22.55 -13.70 40.04
C SER A 96 -21.25 -14.27 40.63
N HIS A 97 -20.95 -15.54 40.39
CA HIS A 97 -19.74 -16.23 40.87
C HIS A 97 -18.62 -16.30 39.81
N LEU A 98 -18.80 -15.68 38.64
CA LEU A 98 -17.70 -15.50 37.70
C LEU A 98 -16.77 -14.39 38.24
N PRO A 99 -15.46 -14.66 38.41
CA PRO A 99 -14.54 -13.62 38.82
C PRO A 99 -14.58 -12.48 37.79
N ASP A 100 -14.83 -11.27 38.26
CA ASP A 100 -14.89 -10.05 37.43
C ASP A 100 -13.50 -9.74 36.88
N LYS A 101 -13.13 -10.45 35.81
CA LYS A 101 -11.92 -10.18 35.01
C LYS A 101 -12.18 -9.05 34.00
N ALA A 102 -13.41 -8.53 33.90
CA ALA A 102 -13.75 -7.47 32.95
C ALA A 102 -13.11 -6.13 33.33
N THR A 103 -12.85 -5.89 34.62
CA THR A 103 -12.11 -4.70 35.09
C THR A 103 -10.63 -4.72 34.68
N MET A 104 -10.01 -5.89 34.51
CA MET A 104 -8.58 -5.99 34.14
C MET A 104 -8.34 -5.76 32.64
N LEU A 105 -9.26 -6.18 31.76
CA LEU A 105 -9.08 -6.08 30.30
C LEU A 105 -9.26 -4.65 29.75
N ASN A 106 -10.08 -3.81 30.39
CA ASN A 106 -10.23 -2.40 29.99
C ASN A 106 -8.97 -1.57 30.26
N SER A 107 -8.17 -1.95 31.26
CA SER A 107 -6.88 -1.32 31.55
C SER A 107 -5.81 -1.71 30.51
N ASP A 108 -5.83 -2.95 30.02
CA ASP A 108 -4.87 -3.43 29.03
C ASP A 108 -5.19 -2.95 27.59
N LEU A 109 -6.46 -2.72 27.25
CA LEU A 109 -6.83 -2.15 25.94
C LEU A 109 -6.30 -0.73 25.76
N ASN A 110 -6.35 0.10 26.81
CA ASN A 110 -5.81 1.45 26.80
C ASN A 110 -4.26 1.46 26.73
N ARG A 111 -3.60 0.47 27.34
CA ARG A 111 -2.13 0.36 27.31
C ARG A 111 -1.61 -0.08 25.94
N CYS A 112 -2.37 -0.91 25.21
CA CYS A 112 -2.03 -1.33 23.86
C CYS A 112 -2.15 -0.16 22.84
N LEU A 113 -3.25 0.61 22.91
CA LEU A 113 -3.48 1.75 22.01
C LEU A 113 -2.53 2.93 22.26
N LEU A 114 -2.12 3.19 23.52
CA LEU A 114 -1.15 4.25 23.84
C LEU A 114 0.28 3.90 23.42
N GLN A 115 0.66 2.62 23.46
CA GLN A 115 2.00 2.19 23.08
C GLN A 115 2.23 2.21 21.56
N GLU A 116 1.15 2.13 20.77
CA GLU A 116 1.17 2.25 19.31
C GLU A 116 1.33 3.71 18.84
N ASN A 117 0.84 4.70 19.60
CA ASN A 117 0.94 6.12 19.26
C ASN A 117 2.29 6.77 19.65
N ALA A 118 3.06 6.18 20.56
CA ALA A 118 4.35 6.74 21.00
C ALA A 118 5.54 6.45 20.07
N LYS A 119 5.34 5.66 19.00
CA LYS A 119 6.40 5.25 18.06
C LYS A 119 6.20 5.73 16.62
N GLN A 120 5.26 6.65 16.37
CA GLN A 120 4.89 7.09 15.01
C GLN A 120 5.51 8.41 14.54
N TYR A 121 6.52 8.95 15.24
CA TYR A 121 7.42 9.91 14.62
C TYR A 121 8.65 9.17 14.11
N GLU A 122 8.86 9.30 12.80
CA GLU A 122 9.87 8.68 11.95
C GLU A 122 9.39 7.43 11.20
N HIS A 123 9.04 7.69 9.94
CA HIS A 123 8.85 6.78 8.81
C HIS A 123 7.45 6.21 8.54
N ASN A 124 6.72 6.98 7.71
CA ASN A 124 5.60 6.54 6.88
C ASN A 124 6.14 5.82 5.61
N PRO A 125 5.32 5.33 4.66
CA PRO A 125 4.52 4.11 4.73
C PRO A 125 4.81 3.15 3.56
N GLY A 126 4.57 1.86 3.76
CA GLY A 126 4.56 0.90 2.66
C GLY A 126 3.79 -0.37 3.02
N LEU A 127 2.70 -0.60 2.28
CA LEU A 127 2.00 -1.87 2.11
C LEU A 127 0.92 -2.25 3.12
N SER A 128 -0.22 -1.55 3.02
CA SER A 128 -1.51 -2.24 3.01
C SER A 128 -1.82 -2.62 1.56
N SER A 129 -2.06 -3.90 1.29
CA SER A 129 -3.12 -4.39 0.39
C SER A 129 -2.99 -5.91 0.27
N LEU A 130 -3.56 -6.63 1.23
CA LEU A 130 -3.81 -8.06 1.09
C LEU A 130 -5.03 -8.21 0.16
N LYS A 131 -4.77 -8.43 -1.13
CA LYS A 131 -5.78 -8.98 -2.03
C LYS A 131 -6.06 -10.41 -1.59
N SER A 132 -7.21 -10.59 -0.94
CA SER A 132 -7.86 -11.90 -0.85
C SER A 132 -8.35 -12.22 -2.25
N ASP A 133 -7.66 -13.12 -2.93
CA ASP A 133 -8.27 -13.90 -4.00
C ASP A 133 -8.41 -15.34 -3.53
N GLU A 134 -9.52 -15.91 -3.96
CA GLU A 134 -10.18 -17.10 -3.47
C GLU A 134 -9.49 -18.35 -4.02
N GLU A 135 -8.98 -19.22 -3.15
CA GLU A 135 -8.98 -20.65 -3.46
C GLU A 135 -9.21 -21.48 -2.19
N ALA A 136 -10.41 -22.04 -2.13
CA ALA A 136 -10.85 -22.92 -1.08
C ALA A 136 -10.04 -24.22 -1.11
N VAL A 137 -9.20 -24.44 -0.10
CA VAL A 137 -8.76 -25.79 0.26
C VAL A 137 -8.89 -25.98 1.77
N VAL A 138 -10.08 -26.49 2.13
CA VAL A 138 -10.36 -27.45 3.21
C VAL A 138 -9.61 -27.24 4.54
N LEU A 139 -10.31 -26.64 5.50
CA LEU A 139 -10.14 -26.91 6.93
C LEU A 139 -10.05 -28.42 7.20
N PRO A 140 -8.96 -28.95 7.77
CA PRO A 140 -9.00 -30.24 8.44
C PRO A 140 -9.73 -30.04 9.77
N LYS A 141 -10.89 -30.67 9.90
CA LYS A 141 -11.55 -30.83 11.19
C LYS A 141 -10.65 -31.66 12.10
N GLU A 142 -9.94 -31.03 13.02
CA GLU A 142 -9.29 -31.77 14.10
C GLU A 142 -10.32 -32.12 15.17
N LYS A 143 -10.66 -33.41 15.19
CA LYS A 143 -11.24 -34.06 16.36
C LYS A 143 -10.30 -33.83 17.53
N LYS A 144 -10.87 -33.54 18.69
CA LYS A 144 -10.20 -33.44 20.00
C LYS A 144 -9.29 -34.65 20.25
N GLY A 145 -8.04 -34.54 19.85
CA GLY A 145 -6.99 -35.54 19.96
C GLY A 145 -5.67 -34.82 19.70
N ARG A 146 -4.76 -34.90 20.68
CA ARG A 146 -3.47 -34.17 20.71
C ARG A 146 -2.72 -34.35 19.38
N GLY A 147 -2.72 -33.32 18.55
CA GLY A 147 -1.91 -33.25 17.34
C GLY A 147 -0.45 -32.94 17.64
N SER A 148 0.42 -33.16 16.65
CA SER A 148 1.81 -32.74 16.65
C SER A 148 1.94 -31.23 16.94
N PRO A 149 3.08 -30.76 17.48
CA PRO A 149 3.31 -29.34 17.70
C PRO A 149 3.06 -28.53 16.41
N PRO A 150 2.42 -27.35 16.49
CA PRO A 150 2.21 -26.51 15.33
C PRO A 150 3.58 -26.11 14.76
N LEU A 151 3.82 -26.48 13.50
CA LEU A 151 5.06 -26.25 12.76
C LEU A 151 4.80 -25.23 11.65
N TRP A 152 5.50 -24.10 11.70
CA TRP A 152 5.40 -23.03 10.71
C TRP A 152 6.80 -22.66 10.25
N HIS A 153 7.15 -23.03 9.03
CA HIS A 153 8.42 -22.64 8.42
C HIS A 153 8.34 -21.19 7.92
N ILE A 154 9.48 -20.52 7.98
CA ILE A 154 9.63 -19.16 7.48
C ILE A 154 9.93 -19.23 5.97
N THR A 155 9.38 -18.28 5.20
CA THR A 155 9.64 -18.16 3.76
C THR A 155 10.83 -17.24 3.44
N VAL A 156 11.30 -17.28 2.20
CA VAL A 156 12.40 -16.40 1.74
C VAL A 156 12.00 -14.93 1.85
N GLU A 157 10.74 -14.59 1.53
CA GLU A 157 10.22 -13.23 1.60
C GLU A 157 10.17 -12.72 3.04
N GLU A 158 9.69 -13.56 3.96
CA GLU A 158 9.64 -13.24 5.40
C GLU A 158 11.03 -13.01 5.98
N LEU A 159 12.01 -13.85 5.63
CA LEU A 159 13.39 -13.67 6.07
C LEU A 159 14.03 -12.40 5.48
N ASN A 160 13.68 -12.04 4.24
CA ASN A 160 14.17 -10.83 3.57
C ASN A 160 13.46 -9.55 4.00
N SER A 161 12.30 -9.65 4.67
CA SER A 161 11.62 -8.53 5.31
C SER A 161 12.40 -8.00 6.54
N LEU A 162 13.24 -8.84 7.15
CA LEU A 162 14.10 -8.42 8.25
C LEU A 162 15.21 -7.47 7.77
N SER A 163 15.56 -6.51 8.62
CA SER A 163 16.70 -5.63 8.35
C SER A 163 18.00 -6.43 8.24
N SER A 164 18.94 -5.95 7.41
CA SER A 164 20.24 -6.61 7.19
C SER A 164 20.97 -6.87 8.52
N TYR A 165 20.86 -5.95 9.47
CA TYR A 165 21.42 -6.07 10.82
C TYR A 165 20.87 -7.30 11.58
N MET A 166 19.56 -7.52 11.56
CA MET A 166 18.92 -8.66 12.24
C MET A 166 19.17 -9.98 11.52
N ARG A 167 19.21 -9.95 10.18
CA ARG A 167 19.49 -11.15 9.38
C ARG A 167 20.93 -11.63 9.58
N GLY A 168 21.91 -10.71 9.65
CA GLY A 168 23.31 -11.06 9.90
C GLY A 168 23.84 -12.16 8.96
N ARG A 169 24.16 -13.33 9.51
CA ARG A 169 24.60 -14.54 8.77
C ARG A 169 23.58 -15.69 8.82
N LEU A 170 22.33 -15.38 9.16
CA LEU A 170 21.22 -16.35 9.18
C LEU A 170 20.78 -16.64 7.74
N THR A 171 20.67 -17.92 7.43
CA THR A 171 20.13 -18.43 6.16
C THR A 171 18.80 -19.09 6.45
N LEU A 172 17.91 -19.14 5.44
CA LEU A 172 16.60 -19.76 5.56
C LEU A 172 16.68 -21.19 6.13
N GLU A 173 17.64 -21.97 5.61
CA GLU A 173 17.91 -23.33 6.05
C GLU A 173 18.25 -23.42 7.54
N LYS A 174 19.06 -22.49 8.07
CA LYS A 174 19.45 -22.49 9.49
C LYS A 174 18.27 -22.16 10.40
N VAL A 175 17.44 -21.21 9.97
CA VAL A 175 16.26 -20.79 10.74
C VAL A 175 15.22 -21.92 10.75
N ASN A 176 14.92 -22.50 9.59
CA ASN A 176 13.97 -23.60 9.49
C ASN A 176 14.48 -24.90 10.15
N ALA A 177 15.79 -25.15 10.13
CA ALA A 177 16.38 -26.24 10.92
C ALA A 177 16.18 -26.03 12.43
N ALA A 178 16.44 -24.81 12.93
CA ALA A 178 16.22 -24.50 14.34
C ALA A 178 14.74 -24.62 14.77
N ILE A 179 13.81 -24.26 13.89
CA ILE A 179 12.36 -24.46 14.10
C ILE A 179 12.03 -25.95 14.23
N ASN A 180 12.61 -26.79 13.37
CA ASN A 180 12.42 -28.24 13.46
C ASN A 180 12.99 -28.80 14.77
N ASP A 181 14.19 -28.37 15.18
CA ASP A 181 14.78 -28.79 16.45
C ASP A 181 13.87 -28.42 17.64
N MET A 182 13.35 -27.19 17.67
CA MET A 182 12.41 -26.76 18.71
C MET A 182 11.10 -27.56 18.71
N ALA A 183 10.59 -27.92 17.53
CA ALA A 183 9.41 -28.75 17.43
C ALA A 183 9.66 -30.17 17.96
N SER A 184 10.81 -30.77 17.66
CA SER A 184 11.21 -32.06 18.22
C SER A 184 11.33 -32.01 19.76
N TYR A 185 11.86 -30.92 20.32
CA TYR A 185 11.87 -30.73 21.77
C TYR A 185 10.45 -30.61 22.35
N ALA A 186 9.57 -29.87 21.69
CA ALA A 186 8.18 -29.71 22.12
C ALA A 186 7.43 -31.06 22.09
N GLU A 187 7.66 -31.88 21.06
CA GLU A 187 7.11 -33.23 20.94
C GLU A 187 7.61 -34.16 22.06
N ALA A 188 8.93 -34.18 22.32
CA ALA A 188 9.51 -34.95 23.41
C ALA A 188 8.93 -34.54 24.77
N ASN A 189 8.77 -33.23 25.01
CA ASN A 189 8.17 -32.72 26.24
C ASN A 189 6.68 -33.10 26.34
N ALA A 190 5.94 -33.03 25.23
CA ALA A 190 4.55 -33.47 25.18
C ALA A 190 4.41 -34.96 25.52
N HIS A 191 5.32 -35.81 25.05
CA HIS A 191 5.37 -37.23 25.41
C HIS A 191 5.65 -37.45 26.90
N LEU A 192 6.60 -36.72 27.50
CA LEU A 192 6.89 -36.82 28.93
C LEU A 192 5.70 -36.41 29.80
N ILE A 193 4.98 -35.36 29.41
CA ILE A 193 3.78 -34.89 30.13
C ILE A 193 2.61 -35.86 29.93
N ALA A 194 2.52 -36.52 28.78
CA ALA A 194 1.46 -37.47 28.48
C ALA A 194 1.70 -38.86 29.09
N ALA A 195 2.94 -39.22 29.39
CA ALA A 195 3.26 -40.51 30.00
C ALA A 195 2.62 -40.63 31.39
N PRO A 196 1.94 -41.74 31.71
CA PRO A 196 1.41 -41.96 33.04
C PRO A 196 2.56 -42.07 34.05
N LYS A 197 2.50 -41.31 35.14
CA LYS A 197 3.46 -41.44 36.23
C LYS A 197 3.28 -42.82 36.87
N GLN A 198 4.28 -43.69 36.72
CA GLN A 198 4.36 -44.93 37.51
C GLN A 198 4.37 -44.52 39.00
N LYS A 199 3.48 -45.12 39.79
CA LYS A 199 3.39 -44.90 41.24
C LYS A 199 4.47 -45.66 41.98
#